data_AF-A0A239H712-F1
#
_entry.id   AF-A0A239H712-F1
#
_cell.length_a   1.000
_cell.length_b   1.000
_cell.length_c   1.000
_cell.angle_alpha   90.00
_cell.angle_beta   90.00
_cell.angle_gamma   90.00
#
_symmetry.space_group_name_H-M   'P 1'
#
loop_
_entity.id
_entity.type
_entity.pdbx_description
1 polymer ?
#
loop_
_entity_poly.entity_id
_entity_poly.type
_entity_poly.pdbx_seq_one_letter_code
_entity_poly.pdbx_strand_id
1 'polypeptide(L)'
;MRNRLLIYLLLIVMGMSCSSEKEDPIPIKTAEELAIESLAGTSGTTYSIANGGSIRRNNLDESRFFEGFTLRFNVSGKTFSSTNGDDLFESSGIWEFVGNSFDKIKLSGSKPASGVDITFTRTSNQLILTFNIPTPPSGRLAGTQALSGSYEIRLNQ
;
A
#
# COMPACT_ATOMS: atom_id res chain seq x y z
N MET A 1 46.06 -20.16 -73.21
CA MET A 1 45.09 -19.10 -72.85
C MET A 1 44.87 -19.12 -71.34
N ARG A 2 45.09 -17.96 -70.71
CA ARG A 2 44.25 -17.44 -69.63
C ARG A 2 44.31 -18.17 -68.28
N ASN A 3 45.50 -18.32 -67.71
CA ASN A 3 45.94 -17.53 -66.56
C ASN A 3 45.20 -16.18 -66.37
N ARG A 4 43.93 -16.18 -65.95
CA ARG A 4 43.16 -15.02 -65.39
C ARG A 4 41.87 -15.48 -64.69
N LEU A 5 41.97 -16.32 -63.65
CA LEU A 5 40.84 -16.52 -62.72
C LEU A 5 41.32 -16.57 -61.26
N LEU A 6 42.36 -15.79 -60.97
CA LEU A 6 42.98 -15.60 -59.65
C LEU A 6 42.52 -14.29 -58.96
N ILE A 7 41.51 -13.61 -59.51
CA ILE A 7 41.10 -12.25 -59.10
C ILE A 7 39.57 -12.13 -59.22
N TYR A 8 38.84 -12.95 -58.47
CA TYR A 8 37.44 -12.66 -58.16
C TYR A 8 37.20 -13.00 -56.69
N LEU A 9 37.20 -11.92 -55.89
CA LEU A 9 36.31 -11.76 -54.74
C LEU A 9 36.65 -12.64 -53.52
N LEU A 10 37.81 -12.51 -52.88
CA LEU A 10 38.06 -11.50 -51.83
C LEU A 10 36.90 -10.52 -51.56
N LEU A 11 35.84 -10.97 -50.88
CA LEU A 11 34.96 -10.16 -50.02
C LEU A 11 33.75 -11.02 -49.61
N ILE A 12 33.75 -11.50 -48.37
CA ILE A 12 32.60 -11.70 -47.45
C ILE A 12 33.18 -12.46 -46.24
N VAL A 13 33.96 -11.73 -45.44
CA VAL A 13 34.19 -12.03 -44.03
C VAL A 13 33.60 -10.83 -43.30
N MET A 14 32.27 -10.82 -43.15
CA MET A 14 31.59 -9.87 -42.30
C MET A 14 31.23 -10.60 -41.02
N GLY A 15 31.84 -10.13 -39.94
CA GLY A 15 31.76 -10.73 -38.62
C GLY A 15 30.33 -10.85 -38.14
N MET A 16 29.98 -12.06 -37.71
CA MET A 16 28.99 -12.24 -36.66
C MET A 16 29.58 -11.65 -35.37
N SER A 17 29.55 -10.33 -35.27
CA SER A 17 29.59 -9.65 -33.98
C SER A 17 28.29 -10.01 -33.28
N CYS A 18 28.31 -11.14 -32.59
CA CYS A 18 27.33 -11.47 -31.57
C CYS A 18 27.46 -10.39 -30.49
N SER A 19 26.73 -9.29 -30.68
CA SER A 19 26.45 -8.34 -29.62
C SER A 19 25.68 -9.13 -28.57
N SER A 20 26.38 -9.63 -27.56
CA SER A 20 25.76 -10.04 -26.32
C SER A 20 25.09 -8.78 -25.77
N GLU A 21 23.81 -8.60 -26.12
CA GLU A 21 22.89 -7.76 -25.37
C GLU A 21 23.03 -8.25 -23.94
N LYS A 22 23.73 -7.44 -23.14
CA LYS A 22 23.65 -7.59 -21.69
C LYS A 22 22.21 -7.25 -21.41
N GLU A 23 21.37 -8.27 -21.19
CA GLU A 23 20.08 -8.07 -20.58
C GLU A 23 20.36 -7.30 -19.29
N ASP A 24 20.03 -6.01 -19.30
CA ASP A 24 20.14 -5.19 -18.11
C ASP A 24 19.34 -5.93 -17.02
N PRO A 25 19.94 -6.15 -15.83
CA PRO A 25 19.25 -6.88 -14.78
C PRO A 25 17.94 -6.16 -14.47
N ILE A 26 16.83 -6.87 -14.62
CA ILE A 26 15.50 -6.35 -14.24
C ILE A 26 15.59 -5.90 -12.78
N PRO A 27 15.24 -4.65 -12.45
CA PRO A 27 15.25 -4.19 -11.06
C PRO A 27 14.32 -5.07 -10.21
N ILE A 28 14.90 -5.83 -9.29
CA ILE A 28 14.13 -6.67 -8.35
C ILE A 28 13.63 -5.77 -7.23
N LYS A 29 12.31 -5.63 -7.11
CA LYS A 29 11.68 -4.88 -6.00
C LYS A 29 12.00 -5.55 -4.66
N THR A 30 12.33 -4.73 -3.68
CA THR A 30 12.51 -5.14 -2.28
C THR A 30 11.17 -5.54 -1.65
N ALA A 31 11.21 -6.26 -0.53
CA ALA A 31 10.00 -6.63 0.21
C ALA A 31 9.20 -5.40 0.69
N GLU A 32 9.90 -4.33 1.09
CA GLU A 32 9.26 -3.07 1.48
C GLU A 32 8.55 -2.42 0.27
N GLU A 33 9.21 -2.33 -0.89
CA GLU A 33 8.59 -1.78 -2.11
C GLU A 33 7.34 -2.56 -2.54
N LEU A 34 7.37 -3.89 -2.43
CA LEU A 34 6.20 -4.73 -2.70
C LEU A 34 5.06 -4.47 -1.68
N ALA A 35 5.39 -4.26 -0.41
CA ALA A 35 4.39 -3.93 0.60
C ALA A 35 3.80 -2.53 0.41
N ILE A 36 4.62 -1.54 0.02
CA ILE A 36 4.17 -0.19 -0.34
C ILE A 36 3.22 -0.27 -1.53
N GLU A 37 3.60 -0.99 -2.59
CA GLU A 37 2.77 -1.15 -3.77
C GLU A 37 1.47 -1.90 -3.46
N SER A 38 1.53 -2.91 -2.58
CA SER A 38 0.34 -3.60 -2.10
C SER A 38 -0.61 -2.64 -1.40
N LEU A 39 -0.15 -1.84 -0.43
CA LEU A 39 -1.00 -0.94 0.36
C LEU A 39 -1.46 0.32 -0.40
N ALA A 40 -0.54 0.96 -1.13
CA ALA A 40 -0.75 2.29 -1.72
C ALA A 40 -0.80 2.28 -3.25
N GLY A 41 -0.55 1.16 -3.91
CA GLY A 41 -0.39 1.11 -5.38
C GLY A 41 0.87 1.84 -5.84
N THR A 42 0.92 2.26 -7.11
CA THR A 42 2.12 2.90 -7.69
C THR A 42 2.24 4.38 -7.35
N SER A 43 1.12 5.10 -7.22
CA SER A 43 1.09 6.56 -6.96
C SER A 43 0.25 6.95 -5.76
N GLY A 44 -0.66 6.08 -5.34
CA GLY A 44 -1.58 6.28 -4.24
C GLY A 44 -2.94 5.66 -4.54
N THR A 45 -3.53 5.02 -3.55
CA THR A 45 -4.80 4.28 -3.70
C THR A 45 -5.79 4.82 -2.70
N THR A 46 -6.97 5.16 -3.19
CA THR A 46 -8.12 5.52 -2.36
C THR A 46 -8.97 4.28 -2.13
N TYR A 47 -9.31 4.05 -0.87
CA TYR A 47 -10.23 3.01 -0.43
C TYR A 47 -11.47 3.68 0.15
N SER A 48 -12.63 3.07 -0.05
CA SER A 48 -13.91 3.59 0.38
C SER A 48 -14.72 2.52 1.11
N ILE A 49 -15.54 2.95 2.06
CA ILE A 49 -16.56 2.08 2.66
C ILE A 49 -17.69 1.74 1.67
N ALA A 50 -17.79 2.48 0.56
CA ALA A 50 -18.78 2.23 -0.47
C ALA A 50 -18.63 0.82 -1.09
N ASN A 51 -19.67 0.39 -1.82
CA ASN A 51 -19.67 -0.87 -2.57
C ASN A 51 -19.47 -2.14 -1.71
N GLY A 52 -20.00 -2.15 -0.49
CA GLY A 52 -19.95 -3.32 0.41
C GLY A 52 -18.75 -3.35 1.36
N GLY A 53 -18.13 -2.19 1.61
CA GLY A 53 -17.21 -2.02 2.73
C GLY A 53 -17.98 -2.02 4.07
N SER A 54 -17.24 -2.16 5.16
CA SER A 54 -17.84 -2.20 6.50
C SER A 54 -16.86 -1.74 7.57
N ILE A 55 -17.35 -1.10 8.62
CA ILE A 55 -16.60 -0.84 9.84
C ILE A 55 -17.28 -1.59 10.97
N ARG A 56 -16.54 -2.52 11.58
CA ARG A 56 -17.00 -3.29 12.73
C ARG A 56 -16.15 -3.00 13.95
N ARG A 57 -16.82 -2.79 15.07
CA ARG A 57 -16.19 -2.65 16.39
C ARG A 57 -16.76 -3.67 17.34
N ASN A 58 -15.89 -4.48 17.94
CA ASN A 58 -16.29 -5.60 18.81
C ASN A 58 -17.36 -6.49 18.14
N ASN A 59 -17.21 -6.75 16.84
CA ASN A 59 -18.15 -7.48 15.97
C ASN A 59 -19.52 -6.82 15.73
N LEU A 60 -19.76 -5.60 16.23
CA LEU A 60 -20.94 -4.80 15.93
C LEU A 60 -20.68 -3.94 14.70
N ASP A 61 -21.67 -3.88 13.81
CA ASP A 61 -21.59 -3.04 12.62
C ASP A 61 -21.83 -1.56 12.98
N GLU A 62 -20.83 -0.73 12.68
CA GLU A 62 -20.84 0.71 12.92
C GLU A 62 -20.81 1.51 11.61
N SER A 63 -20.92 0.85 10.45
CA SER A 63 -20.75 1.46 9.13
C SER A 63 -21.66 2.68 8.89
N ARG A 64 -22.85 2.69 9.51
CA ARG A 64 -23.80 3.83 9.43
C ARG A 64 -23.25 5.15 9.96
N PHE A 65 -22.23 5.12 10.83
CA PHE A 65 -21.61 6.32 11.39
C PHE A 65 -20.47 6.86 10.52
N PHE A 66 -20.10 6.12 9.47
CA PHE A 66 -18.97 6.39 8.60
C PHE A 66 -19.41 6.45 7.13
N GLU A 67 -20.63 6.92 6.88
CA GLU A 67 -21.16 7.02 5.51
C GLU A 67 -20.25 7.90 4.64
N GLY A 68 -19.87 7.40 3.47
CA GLY A 68 -18.93 8.09 2.59
C GLY A 68 -17.48 8.11 3.10
N PHE A 69 -17.12 7.26 4.06
CA PHE A 69 -15.74 7.16 4.53
C PHE A 69 -14.80 6.78 3.39
N THR A 70 -13.69 7.52 3.28
CA THR A 70 -12.58 7.17 2.40
C THR A 70 -11.26 7.28 3.14
N LEU A 71 -10.30 6.45 2.73
CA LEU A 71 -8.93 6.44 3.21
C LEU A 71 -8.01 6.27 2.02
N ARG A 72 -7.12 7.23 1.80
CA ARG A 72 -6.13 7.19 0.73
C ARG A 72 -4.74 7.06 1.31
N PHE A 73 -3.98 6.09 0.82
CA PHE A 73 -2.54 5.96 1.08
C PHE A 73 -1.78 6.47 -0.14
N ASN A 74 -0.81 7.36 0.06
CA ASN A 74 0.09 7.85 -0.97
C ASN A 74 1.48 7.25 -0.79
N VAL A 75 2.12 6.92 -1.91
CA VAL A 75 3.48 6.38 -1.95
C VAL A 75 4.50 7.48 -1.63
N SER A 76 4.39 8.62 -2.31
CA SER A 76 5.29 9.75 -2.10
C SER A 76 5.11 10.34 -0.71
N GLY A 77 6.20 10.38 0.05
CA GLY A 77 6.22 10.88 1.43
C GLY A 77 5.47 10.01 2.44
N LYS A 78 5.02 8.80 2.05
CA LYS A 78 4.22 7.87 2.88
C LYS A 78 3.13 8.60 3.66
N THR A 79 2.30 9.37 2.97
CA THR A 79 1.21 10.13 3.58
C THR A 79 -0.13 9.41 3.43
N PHE A 80 -1.09 9.69 4.32
CA PHE A 80 -2.47 9.28 4.17
C PHE A 80 -3.43 10.46 4.29
N SER A 81 -4.63 10.31 3.77
CA SER A 81 -5.75 11.24 3.96
C SER A 81 -7.06 10.48 4.14
N SER A 82 -7.96 11.00 4.96
CA SER A 82 -9.29 10.42 5.16
C SER A 82 -10.40 11.46 5.04
N THR A 83 -11.61 10.99 4.73
CA THR A 83 -12.84 11.79 4.72
C THR A 83 -13.94 11.04 5.46
N ASN A 84 -14.84 11.74 6.16
CA ASN A 84 -15.95 11.12 6.91
C ASN A 84 -15.50 10.04 7.90
N GLY A 85 -14.31 10.24 8.48
CA GLY A 85 -13.69 9.33 9.45
C GLY A 85 -13.25 10.02 10.73
N ASP A 86 -13.71 11.25 10.96
CA ASP A 86 -13.15 12.19 11.93
C ASP A 86 -13.17 11.68 13.38
N ASP A 87 -14.03 10.72 13.72
CA ASP A 87 -14.03 10.11 15.04
C ASP A 87 -12.86 9.14 15.25
N LEU A 88 -12.38 8.51 14.18
CA LEU A 88 -11.40 7.42 14.24
C LEU A 88 -10.04 7.78 13.64
N PHE A 89 -10.04 8.49 12.52
CA PHE A 89 -8.86 8.80 11.71
C PHE A 89 -8.62 10.30 11.67
N GLU A 90 -7.35 10.69 11.55
CA GLU A 90 -7.02 12.05 11.15
C GLU A 90 -7.41 12.29 9.69
N SER A 91 -7.75 13.54 9.36
CA SER A 91 -8.02 13.93 7.97
C SER A 91 -6.79 13.76 7.07
N SER A 92 -5.58 13.88 7.63
CA SER A 92 -4.33 13.55 6.96
C SER A 92 -3.19 13.28 7.95
N GLY A 93 -2.16 12.61 7.47
CA GLY A 93 -0.94 12.34 8.24
C GLY A 93 0.08 11.52 7.47
N ILE A 94 1.01 10.93 8.21
CA ILE A 94 2.04 10.01 7.73
C ILE A 94 1.66 8.59 8.18
N TRP A 95 2.01 7.60 7.35
CA TRP A 95 1.98 6.20 7.72
C TRP A 95 3.39 5.61 7.62
N GLU A 96 3.68 4.63 8.45
CA GLU A 96 4.96 3.91 8.45
C GLU A 96 4.72 2.43 8.71
N PHE A 97 5.63 1.56 8.26
CA PHE A 97 5.58 0.15 8.62
C PHE A 97 6.03 -0.06 10.05
N VAL A 98 5.39 -1.02 10.73
CA VAL A 98 5.80 -1.48 12.05
C VAL A 98 6.64 -2.74 11.91
N GLY A 99 7.89 -2.69 12.37
CA GLY A 99 8.82 -3.81 12.28
C GLY A 99 9.27 -4.13 10.85
N ASN A 100 9.76 -5.35 10.64
CA ASN A 100 10.41 -5.78 9.39
C ASN A 100 9.55 -6.74 8.54
N SER A 101 8.35 -7.11 9.02
CA SER A 101 7.42 -7.98 8.31
C SER A 101 6.57 -7.24 7.28
N PHE A 102 6.50 -5.90 7.37
CA PHE A 102 5.73 -5.02 6.48
C PHE A 102 4.23 -5.40 6.35
N ASP A 103 3.68 -6.08 7.35
CA ASP A 103 2.27 -6.51 7.45
C ASP A 103 1.43 -5.57 8.31
N LYS A 104 2.09 -4.60 8.97
CA LYS A 104 1.49 -3.63 9.88
C LYS A 104 1.93 -2.23 9.55
N ILE A 105 1.03 -1.29 9.72
CA ILE A 105 1.30 0.14 9.64
C ILE A 105 0.92 0.85 10.94
N LYS A 106 1.50 2.02 11.15
CA LYS A 106 1.10 2.97 12.18
C LYS A 106 0.81 4.31 11.52
N LEU A 107 -0.29 4.94 11.93
CA LEU A 107 -0.68 6.26 11.45
C LEU A 107 -0.25 7.33 12.45
N SER A 108 0.27 8.45 11.97
CA SER A 108 0.53 9.62 12.81
C SER A 108 -0.76 10.29 13.27
N GLY A 109 -0.70 11.07 14.34
CA GLY A 109 -1.80 11.90 14.80
C GLY A 109 -2.19 11.67 16.25
N SER A 110 -3.40 12.11 16.58
CA SER A 110 -3.99 12.12 17.92
C SER A 110 -5.34 11.43 18.00
N LYS A 111 -5.96 11.11 16.85
CA LYS A 111 -7.21 10.36 16.76
C LYS A 111 -7.02 8.91 17.21
N PRO A 112 -8.11 8.20 17.58
CA PRO A 112 -8.03 6.86 18.15
C PRO A 112 -7.25 5.82 17.33
N ALA A 113 -7.29 5.88 15.99
CA ALA A 113 -6.53 4.98 15.12
C ALA A 113 -5.07 5.43 14.89
N SER A 114 -4.66 6.59 15.40
CA SER A 114 -3.28 7.05 15.35
C SER A 114 -2.44 6.36 16.44
N GLY A 115 -1.19 6.04 16.13
CA GLY A 115 -0.25 5.47 17.10
C GLY A 115 -0.55 4.02 17.53
N VAL A 116 -1.55 3.36 16.93
CA VAL A 116 -1.79 1.92 17.11
C VAL A 116 -1.18 1.13 15.95
N ASP A 117 -0.85 -0.13 16.22
CA ASP A 117 -0.39 -1.04 15.18
C ASP A 117 -1.60 -1.60 14.42
N ILE A 118 -1.68 -1.28 13.13
CA ILE A 118 -2.77 -1.68 12.23
C ILE A 118 -2.25 -2.77 11.30
N THR A 119 -2.76 -3.99 11.47
CA THR A 119 -2.51 -5.06 10.50
C THR A 119 -3.35 -4.77 9.26
N PHE A 120 -2.76 -4.94 8.08
CA PHE A 120 -3.48 -4.77 6.83
C PHE A 120 -3.38 -6.02 5.96
N THR A 121 -4.44 -6.29 5.22
CA THR A 121 -4.45 -7.34 4.20
C THR A 121 -5.14 -6.80 2.98
N ARG A 122 -4.52 -6.99 1.81
CA ARG A 122 -5.07 -6.53 0.55
C ARG A 122 -5.31 -7.70 -0.40
N THR A 123 -6.52 -7.71 -0.95
CA THR A 123 -6.87 -8.50 -2.14
C THR A 123 -6.94 -7.57 -3.35
N SER A 124 -7.30 -8.08 -4.53
CA SER A 124 -7.31 -7.25 -5.76
C SER A 124 -8.10 -5.95 -5.61
N ASN A 125 -9.24 -5.96 -4.90
CA ASN A 125 -10.15 -4.81 -4.81
C ASN A 125 -10.50 -4.41 -3.36
N GLN A 126 -10.02 -5.12 -2.35
CA GLN A 126 -10.40 -4.87 -0.96
C GLN A 126 -9.17 -4.75 -0.05
N LEU A 127 -9.21 -3.74 0.82
CA LEU A 127 -8.31 -3.55 1.95
C LEU A 127 -9.05 -3.90 3.23
N ILE A 128 -8.43 -4.75 4.04
CA ILE A 128 -8.90 -5.10 5.38
C ILE A 128 -7.87 -4.55 6.37
N LEU A 129 -8.33 -3.74 7.32
CA LEU A 129 -7.55 -3.21 8.43
C LEU A 129 -8.05 -3.81 9.74
N THR A 130 -7.15 -4.34 10.56
CA THR A 130 -7.47 -4.87 11.88
C THR A 130 -6.54 -4.28 12.93
N PHE A 131 -7.14 -3.75 14.00
CA PHE A 131 -6.41 -3.10 15.09
C PHE A 131 -7.24 -3.04 16.36
N ASN A 132 -6.59 -2.72 17.47
CA ASN A 132 -7.25 -2.55 18.75
C ASN A 132 -6.96 -1.15 19.31
N ILE A 133 -8.01 -0.40 19.61
CA ILE A 133 -7.91 0.88 20.31
C ILE A 133 -8.00 0.57 21.81
N PRO A 134 -6.92 0.79 22.59
CA PRO A 134 -6.93 0.48 24.01
C PRO A 134 -7.91 1.39 24.76
N THR A 135 -8.54 0.87 25.81
CA THR A 135 -9.32 1.69 26.73
C THR A 135 -8.37 2.68 27.41
N PRO A 136 -8.63 4.00 27.33
CA PRO A 136 -7.82 4.99 28.02
C PRO A 136 -7.76 4.71 29.53
N PRO A 137 -6.64 5.00 30.22
CA PRO A 137 -6.62 4.98 31.68
C PRO A 137 -7.74 5.86 32.22
N SER A 138 -8.45 5.38 33.25
CA SER A 138 -9.55 6.08 33.92
C SER A 138 -9.15 7.52 34.24
N GLY A 139 -9.75 8.49 33.52
CA GLY A 139 -9.39 9.90 33.61
C GLY A 139 -9.46 10.67 32.29
N ARG A 140 -9.48 10.01 31.13
CA ARG A 140 -9.80 10.67 29.84
C ARG A 140 -11.31 10.72 29.58
N LEU A 141 -11.75 11.84 29.02
CA LEU A 141 -13.15 12.19 28.70
C LEU A 141 -13.91 10.98 28.13
N ALA A 142 -15.12 10.76 28.63
CA ALA A 142 -16.02 9.64 28.31
C ALA A 142 -16.17 9.35 26.80
N GLY A 143 -15.96 10.35 25.93
CA GLY A 143 -16.01 10.19 24.47
C GLY A 143 -14.93 9.29 23.85
N THR A 144 -13.71 9.21 24.43
CA THR A 144 -12.65 8.32 23.90
C THR A 144 -12.81 6.87 24.33
N GLN A 145 -13.43 6.64 25.50
CA GLN A 145 -13.80 5.30 25.95
C GLN A 145 -14.84 4.66 25.02
N ALA A 146 -15.76 5.48 24.47
CA ALA A 146 -16.79 5.04 23.53
C ALA A 146 -16.21 4.44 22.24
N LEU A 147 -14.99 4.83 21.84
CA LEU A 147 -14.31 4.35 20.63
C LEU A 147 -13.23 3.28 20.92
N SER A 148 -13.09 2.83 22.17
CA SER A 148 -12.22 1.69 22.48
C SER A 148 -12.80 0.38 21.96
N GLY A 149 -11.92 -0.58 21.63
CA GLY A 149 -12.30 -1.91 21.17
C GLY A 149 -11.48 -2.43 20.00
N SER A 150 -11.82 -3.64 19.57
CA SER A 150 -11.24 -4.28 18.39
C SER A 150 -11.98 -3.86 17.13
N TYR A 151 -11.24 -3.38 16.13
CA TYR A 151 -11.78 -2.94 14.85
C TYR A 151 -11.42 -3.91 13.73
N GLU A 152 -12.40 -4.18 12.88
CA GLU A 152 -12.21 -4.75 11.55
C GLU A 152 -12.85 -3.81 10.54
N ILE A 153 -12.04 -3.20 9.67
CA ILE A 153 -12.48 -2.25 8.65
C ILE A 153 -12.20 -2.84 7.29
N ARG A 154 -13.24 -3.01 6.49
CA ARG A 154 -13.17 -3.48 5.10
C ARG A 154 -13.50 -2.32 4.18
N LEU A 155 -12.60 -2.02 3.26
CA LEU A 155 -12.75 -0.93 2.31
C LEU A 155 -12.49 -1.45 0.91
N ASN A 156 -13.23 -0.94 -0.06
CA ASN A 156 -13.06 -1.30 -1.46
C ASN A 156 -12.36 -0.17 -2.21
N GLN A 157 -11.56 -0.53 -3.21
CA GLN A 157 -10.94 0.42 -4.11
C GLN A 157 -11.93 0.94 -5.16
#